data_AF-A0A2V4ACF7-F1
#
_entry.id   AF-A0A2V4ACF7-F1
#
_cell.length_a   1.000
_cell.length_b   1.000
_cell.length_c   1.000
_cell.angle_alpha   90.00
_cell.angle_beta   90.00
_cell.angle_gamma   90.00
#
_symmetry.space_group_name_H-M   'P 1'
#
loop_
_entity.id
_entity.type
_entity.pdbx_description
1 polymer ?
#
loop_
_entity_poly.entity_id
_entity_poly.type
_entity_poly.pdbx_seq_one_letter_code
_entity_poly.pdbx_strand_id
1 'polypeptide(L)'
;MTHQLDTLAWPQVSQMSVEERLWRADECRTLVTALREQAGVLHAGAPAQAPLAIQQLNEFAERLLRRAARLDIPTRRGAATPRGLPC
;
A
#
# COMPACT_ATOMS: atom_id res chain seq x y z
N MET A 1 7.44 -5.82 23.74
CA MET A 1 8.26 -5.17 22.69
C MET A 1 7.37 -4.95 21.48
N THR A 2 7.01 -3.70 21.18
CA THR A 2 6.20 -3.36 19.99
C THR A 2 7.13 -3.28 18.79
N HIS A 3 7.14 -4.33 17.96
CA HIS A 3 7.83 -4.29 16.68
C HIS A 3 7.20 -3.17 15.84
N GLN A 4 7.97 -2.11 15.56
CA GLN A 4 7.53 -1.05 14.66
C GLN A 4 7.62 -1.56 13.23
N LEU A 5 6.64 -1.23 12.38
CA LEU A 5 6.69 -1.52 10.94
C LEU A 5 8.01 -1.11 10.28
N ASP A 6 8.63 -0.04 10.80
CA ASP A 6 9.92 0.47 10.34
C ASP A 6 11.09 -0.49 10.61
N THR A 7 10.89 -1.52 11.44
CA THR A 7 11.88 -2.59 11.69
C THR A 7 11.63 -3.86 10.87
N LEU A 8 10.52 -3.97 10.13
CA LEU A 8 10.42 -4.98 9.09
C LEU A 8 11.43 -4.60 8.01
N ALA A 9 12.39 -5.49 7.74
CA ALA A 9 13.44 -5.28 6.75
C ALA A 9 12.83 -5.19 5.34
N TRP A 10 12.36 -4.00 4.97
CA TRP A 10 11.87 -3.74 3.63
C TRP A 10 13.03 -3.30 2.75
N PRO A 11 13.16 -3.86 1.54
CA PRO A 11 14.19 -3.42 0.60
C PRO A 11 14.06 -1.92 0.32
N GLN A 12 15.20 -1.26 0.15
CA GLN A 12 15.20 0.13 -0.28
C GLN A 12 14.56 0.23 -1.66
N VAL A 13 13.67 1.21 -1.87
CA VAL A 13 12.94 1.41 -3.14
C VAL A 13 13.89 1.59 -4.33
N SER A 14 15.09 2.11 -4.07
CA SER A 14 16.19 2.28 -5.03
C SER A 14 16.77 0.97 -5.55
N GLN A 15 16.63 -0.12 -4.80
CA GLN A 15 17.16 -1.45 -5.15
C GLN A 15 16.12 -2.35 -5.85
N MET A 16 14.85 -1.94 -5.86
CA MET A 16 13.74 -2.70 -6.45
C MET A 16 13.55 -2.40 -7.93
N SER A 17 13.23 -3.44 -8.71
CA SER A 17 12.81 -3.27 -10.10
C SER A 17 11.46 -2.54 -10.20
N VAL A 18 11.15 -1.94 -11.36
CA VAL A 18 9.85 -1.29 -11.58
C VAL A 18 8.69 -2.27 -11.34
N GLU A 19 8.81 -3.48 -11.87
CA GLU A 19 7.78 -4.53 -11.75
C GLU A 19 7.58 -4.96 -10.30
N GLU A 20 8.67 -5.16 -9.57
CA GLU A 20 8.61 -5.49 -8.14
C GLU A 20 7.97 -4.37 -7.33
N ARG A 21 8.26 -3.10 -7.63
CA ARG A 21 7.61 -1.96 -6.97
C ARG A 21 6.11 -1.93 -7.22
N LEU A 22 5.69 -2.17 -8.46
CA LEU A 22 4.27 -2.20 -8.82
C LEU A 22 3.55 -3.36 -8.12
N TRP A 23 4.13 -4.56 -8.15
CA TRP A 23 3.58 -5.72 -7.47
C TRP A 23 3.46 -5.50 -5.96
N ARG A 24 4.49 -4.95 -5.30
CA ARG A 24 4.45 -4.61 -3.87
C ARG A 24 3.45 -3.49 -3.55
N ALA A 25 3.27 -2.52 -4.46
CA ALA A 25 2.26 -1.48 -4.29
C ALA A 25 0.86 -2.08 -4.29
N ASP A 26 0.60 -3.04 -5.18
CA ASP A 26 -0.66 -3.77 -5.26
C ASP A 26 -0.90 -4.68 -4.04
N GLU A 27 0.14 -5.38 -3.58
CA GLU A 27 0.09 -6.17 -2.34
C GLU A 27 -0.29 -5.28 -1.15
N CYS A 28 0.33 -4.09 -1.03
CA CYS A 28 -0.01 -3.12 0.00
C CYS A 28 -1.48 -2.67 -0.10
N ARG A 29 -2.01 -2.43 -1.31
CA ARG A 29 -3.42 -2.05 -1.51
C ARG A 29 -4.38 -3.16 -1.12
N THR A 30 -4.06 -4.41 -1.46
CA THR A 30 -4.84 -5.58 -1.07
C THR A 30 -4.93 -5.70 0.45
N LEU A 31 -3.80 -5.53 1.15
CA LEU A 31 -3.76 -5.54 2.61
C LEU A 31 -4.57 -4.40 3.24
N VAL A 32 -4.51 -3.19 2.65
CA VAL A 32 -5.33 -2.05 3.11
C VAL A 32 -6.82 -2.38 3.06
N THR A 33 -7.29 -3.01 1.99
CA THR A 33 -8.70 -3.43 1.87
C THR A 33 -9.07 -4.41 2.99
N ALA A 34 -8.29 -5.48 3.17
CA ALA A 34 -8.54 -6.49 4.20
C ALA A 34 -8.56 -5.91 5.62
N LEU A 35 -7.65 -4.98 5.93
CA LEU A 35 -7.60 -4.32 7.25
C LEU A 35 -8.84 -3.46 7.51
N ARG A 36 -9.32 -2.74 6.49
CA ARG A 36 -10.52 -1.91 6.58
C ARG A 36 -11.78 -2.76 6.73
N GLU A 37 -11.85 -3.88 6.02
CA GLU A 37 -12.93 -4.86 6.20
C GLU A 37 -12.95 -5.42 7.62
N GLN A 38 -11.79 -5.81 8.15
CA GLN A 38 -11.68 -6.30 9.52
C GLN A 38 -12.07 -5.24 10.55
N ALA A 39 -11.67 -3.98 10.34
CA ALA A 39 -12.08 -2.85 11.17
C ALA A 39 -13.61 -2.64 11.10
N GLY A 40 -14.22 -2.80 9.92
CA GLY A 40 -15.67 -2.75 9.72
C GLY A 40 -16.41 -3.86 10.46
N VAL A 41 -15.91 -5.10 10.41
CA VAL A 41 -16.46 -6.24 11.17
C VAL A 41 -16.40 -5.99 12.67
N LEU A 42 -15.26 -5.49 13.18
CA LEU A 42 -15.13 -5.13 14.59
C LEU A 42 -16.07 -3.99 15.00
N HIS A 43 -16.22 -2.99 14.14
CA HIS A 43 -17.15 -1.88 14.37
C HIS A 43 -18.60 -2.37 14.44
N ALA A 44 -18.99 -3.33 13.59
CA ALA A 44 -20.34 -3.90 13.60
C ALA A 44 -20.59 -4.85 14.79
N GLY A 45 -19.62 -5.69 15.14
CA GLY A 45 -19.78 -6.73 16.16
C GLY A 45 -19.51 -6.29 17.60
N ALA A 46 -18.62 -5.31 17.80
CA ALA A 46 -18.16 -4.91 19.13
C ALA A 46 -17.74 -3.41 19.22
N PRO A 47 -18.61 -2.45 18.82
CA PRO A 47 -18.24 -1.04 18.67
C PRO A 47 -17.72 -0.39 19.96
N ALA A 48 -18.24 -0.79 21.13
CA ALA A 48 -17.82 -0.24 22.42
C ALA A 48 -16.55 -0.90 23.00
N GLN A 49 -16.19 -2.10 22.52
CA GLN A 49 -15.12 -2.93 23.13
C GLN A 49 -13.84 -2.93 22.31
N ALA A 50 -13.93 -2.61 21.01
CA ALA A 50 -12.79 -2.62 20.09
C ALA A 50 -12.34 -1.26 19.52
N PRO A 51 -12.60 -0.08 20.13
CA PRO A 51 -12.23 1.20 19.50
C PRO A 51 -10.73 1.32 19.25
N LEU A 52 -9.91 0.84 20.20
CA LEU A 52 -8.45 0.85 20.06
C LEU A 52 -7.96 -0.06 18.92
N ALA A 53 -8.55 -1.26 18.79
CA ALA A 53 -8.20 -2.18 17.72
C ALA A 53 -8.59 -1.63 16.34
N ILE A 54 -9.79 -1.04 16.22
CA ILE A 54 -10.26 -0.39 14.99
C ILE A 54 -9.32 0.76 14.61
N GLN A 55 -8.92 1.60 15.58
CA GLN A 55 -7.96 2.67 15.33
C GLN A 55 -6.60 2.12 14.85
N GLN A 56 -6.06 1.09 15.52
CA GLN A 56 -4.79 0.48 15.15
C GLN A 56 -4.80 -0.12 13.73
N LEU A 57 -5.90 -0.79 13.35
CA LEU A 57 -6.07 -1.32 12.00
C LEU A 57 -6.11 -0.20 10.95
N ASN A 58 -6.83 0.89 11.22
CA ASN A 58 -6.89 2.04 10.32
C ASN A 58 -5.54 2.75 10.20
N GLU A 59 -4.84 3.00 11.30
CA GLU A 59 -3.50 3.58 11.29
C GLU A 59 -2.50 2.71 10.51
N PHE A 60 -2.59 1.40 10.66
CA PHE A 60 -1.76 0.45 9.94
C PHE A 60 -2.07 0.47 8.43
N ALA A 61 -3.35 0.50 8.07
CA ALA A 61 -3.80 0.63 6.68
C ALA A 61 -3.29 1.94 6.05
N GLU A 62 -3.34 3.06 6.76
CA GLU A 62 -2.78 4.32 6.24
C GLU A 62 -1.28 4.27 5.99
N ARG A 63 -0.51 3.60 6.87
CA ARG A 63 0.93 3.42 6.68
C ARG A 63 1.22 2.61 5.41
N LEU A 64 0.46 1.53 5.17
CA LEU A 64 0.56 0.75 3.94
C LEU A 64 0.17 1.55 2.70
N LEU A 65 -0.86 2.40 2.79
CA LEU A 65 -1.28 3.25 1.68
C LEU A 65 -0.20 4.29 1.32
N ARG A 66 0.38 4.96 2.32
CA ARG A 66 1.53 5.86 2.13
C ARG A 66 2.73 5.12 1.52
N ARG A 67 2.92 3.85 1.87
CA ARG A 67 3.97 3.01 1.30
C ARG A 67 3.70 2.66 -0.17
N ALA A 68 2.48 2.22 -0.49
CA ALA A 68 2.06 1.96 -1.86
C ALA A 68 2.28 3.19 -2.76
N ALA A 69 1.91 4.38 -2.27
CA ALA A 69 2.13 5.64 -3.01
C ALA A 69 3.61 5.94 -3.28
N ARG A 70 4.53 5.55 -2.38
CA ARG A 70 5.99 5.69 -2.61
C ARG A 70 6.54 4.69 -3.62
N LEU A 71 5.88 3.54 -3.77
CA LEU A 71 6.26 2.50 -4.74
C LEU A 71 5.68 2.81 -6.14
N ASP A 72 4.53 3.49 -6.17
CA ASP A 72 3.78 3.86 -7.37
C ASP A 72 4.35 5.09 -8.11
N ILE A 73 5.67 5.32 -8.02
CA ILE A 73 6.32 6.40 -8.78
C ILE A 73 5.95 6.20 -10.24
N PRO A 74 5.29 7.18 -10.89
CA PRO A 74 4.84 7.03 -12.26
C PRO A 74 6.07 6.78 -13.13
N THR A 75 6.24 5.53 -13.53
CA THR A 75 7.03 5.25 -14.70
C THR A 75 6.22 5.88 -15.83
N ARG A 76 6.69 7.01 -16.35
CA ARG A 76 6.19 7.58 -17.60
C ARG A 76 6.36 6.51 -18.69
N ARG A 77 5.44 5.55 -18.79
CA ARG A 77 5.21 4.74 -19.97
C ARG A 77 4.01 5.36 -20.65
N GLY A 78 4.28 6.24 -21.60
CA GLY A 78 3.21 6.90 -22.35
C GLY A 78 3.57 8.15 -23.14
N ALA A 79 4.83 8.60 -23.21
CA ALA A 79 5.24 9.39 -24.38
C ALA A 79 5.52 8.40 -25.50
N ALA A 80 4.46 7.88 -26.10
CA ALA A 80 4.56 7.26 -27.41
C ALA A 80 5.19 8.31 -28.33
N THR A 81 6.46 8.14 -28.67
CA THR A 81 7.01 8.79 -29.87
C THR A 81 6.22 8.17 -31.01
N PRO A 82 5.41 8.92 -31.79
CA PRO A 82 4.83 8.37 -33.00
C PRO A 82 6.00 8.09 -33.95
N ARG A 83 6.51 6.85 -33.92
CA ARG A 83 7.37 6.33 -34.96
C ARG A 83 6.48 6.15 -36.18
N GLY A 84 6.69 7.01 -37.17
CA GLY A 84 6.27 6.80 -38.55
C GLY A 84 4.91 7.39 -38.88
N LEU A 85 4.94 8.56 -39.51
CA LEU A 85 4.07 8.85 -40.64
C LEU A 85 4.99 9.18 -41.82
N PRO A 86 5.01 8.37 -42.88
CA PRO A 86 5.64 8.77 -44.13
C PRO A 86 4.75 9.83 -44.79
N CYS A 87 5.35 11.01 -45.05
CA CYS A 87 4.95 11.91 -46.12
C CYS A 87 6.20 12.15 -46.96
#